data_AF-A0A3B9Y481-F1
#
_entry.id   AF-A0A3B9Y481-F1
#
_cell.length_a   1.000
_cell.length_b   1.000
_cell.length_c   1.000
_cell.angle_alpha   90.00
_cell.angle_beta   90.00
_cell.angle_gamma   90.00
#
_symmetry.space_group_name_H-M   'P 1'
#
loop_
_entity.id
_entity.type
_entity.pdbx_description
1 polymer ?
#
loop_
_entity_poly.entity_id
_entity_poly.type
_entity_poly.pdbx_seq_one_letter_code
_entity_poly.pdbx_strand_id
1 'polypeptide(L)'
;MLYVSSEQFTNEIINAIRYRTTEEFRAKYRSVDILLVDDIQFIAGKESTEEEFFHTFNSLHEMSKQIVICSDRPPKAIVSLEERLRSRFEWGLIADIQPPDLETRMAILRVKADLLRYRVPDDIIAYIAGRVQTNIRELEGCLNRLMAYQQLHHLDLTMDVARAAMTSLGNDTRESRLNGKQIAQSVAEYYHISLDAMCGKQRDKHIVMPRQIAMYLIRQETQVSLLEIGQLFGGRDHSTVMHACEKIDREVNINPTLRREIVAIREQLLRE
;
A
#
# COMPACT_ATOMS: atom_id res chain seq x y z
N MET A 1 29.85 -8.76 -2.51
CA MET A 1 28.50 -8.17 -2.69
C MET A 1 27.79 -8.16 -1.35
N LEU A 2 27.13 -7.07 -0.98
CA LEU A 2 26.31 -6.94 0.22
C LEU A 2 24.93 -6.41 -0.16
N TYR A 3 23.88 -7.10 0.32
CA TYR A 3 22.50 -6.61 0.27
C TYR A 3 22.07 -6.14 1.66
N VAL A 4 21.34 -5.03 1.72
CA VAL A 4 20.82 -4.47 2.96
C VAL A 4 19.54 -3.69 2.69
N SER A 5 18.54 -3.79 3.57
CA SER A 5 17.42 -2.84 3.58
C SER A 5 17.82 -1.56 4.30
N SER A 6 17.22 -0.43 3.94
CA SER A 6 17.50 0.85 4.59
C SER A 6 17.20 0.84 6.10
N GLU A 7 16.21 0.06 6.53
CA GLU A 7 15.91 -0.16 7.95
C GLU A 7 17.03 -0.94 8.66
N GLN A 8 17.52 -2.02 8.06
CA GLN A 8 18.64 -2.78 8.61
C GLN A 8 19.90 -1.92 8.71
N PHE A 9 20.21 -1.14 7.67
CA PHE A 9 21.33 -0.20 7.67
C PHE A 9 21.18 0.81 8.83
N THR A 10 19.99 1.39 9.00
CA THR A 10 19.65 2.31 10.11
C THR A 10 19.91 1.66 11.48
N ASN A 11 19.39 0.45 11.70
CA ASN A 11 19.52 -0.24 12.97
C ASN A 11 20.99 -0.59 13.28
N GLU A 12 21.74 -1.01 12.27
CA GLU A 12 23.16 -1.34 12.41
C GLU A 12 24.00 -0.11 12.75
N ILE A 13 23.75 1.07 12.14
CA ILE A 13 24.47 2.29 12.51
C ILE A 13 24.13 2.76 13.93
N ILE A 14 22.85 2.71 14.32
CA ILE A 14 22.43 3.06 15.69
C ILE A 14 23.13 2.17 16.71
N ASN A 15 23.18 0.87 16.47
CA ASN A 15 23.89 -0.07 17.34
C ASN A 15 25.39 0.18 17.34
N ALA A 16 26.00 0.44 16.18
CA ALA A 16 27.43 0.72 16.08
C ALA A 16 27.83 1.99 16.86
N ILE A 17 26.99 3.04 16.83
CA ILE A 17 27.20 4.24 17.65
C ILE A 17 27.05 3.90 19.13
N ARG A 18 25.98 3.19 19.51
CA ARG A 18 25.69 2.83 20.91
C ARG A 18 26.81 2.01 21.55
N TYR A 19 27.34 1.03 20.83
CA TYR A 19 28.37 0.10 21.30
C TYR A 19 29.79 0.51 20.92
N ARG A 20 29.96 1.68 20.27
CA ARG A 20 31.26 2.20 19.80
C ARG A 20 32.00 1.27 18.84
N THR A 21 31.25 0.55 17.98
CA THR A 21 31.77 -0.36 16.95
C THR A 21 31.61 0.21 15.54
N THR A 22 31.70 1.55 15.40
CA THR A 22 31.55 2.23 14.11
C THR A 22 32.62 1.86 13.08
N GLU A 23 33.82 1.46 13.50
CA GLU A 23 34.86 0.96 12.59
C GLU A 23 34.47 -0.37 11.93
N GLU A 24 33.89 -1.30 12.70
CA GLU A 24 33.41 -2.59 12.18
C GLU A 24 32.27 -2.39 11.19
N PHE A 25 31.34 -1.49 11.51
CA PHE A 25 30.28 -1.07 10.60
C PHE A 25 30.87 -0.56 9.27
N ARG A 26 31.82 0.36 9.33
CA ARG A 26 32.46 0.92 8.13
C ARG A 26 33.19 -0.16 7.33
N ALA A 27 33.93 -1.04 7.98
CA ALA A 27 34.61 -2.15 7.31
C ALA A 27 33.60 -3.06 6.59
N LYS A 28 32.46 -3.37 7.20
CA LYS A 28 31.39 -4.17 6.59
C LYS A 28 30.83 -3.53 5.32
N TYR A 29 30.49 -2.24 5.36
CA TYR A 29 29.82 -1.58 4.24
C TYR A 29 30.76 -1.02 3.17
N ARG A 30 32.00 -0.65 3.52
CA ARG A 30 32.93 0.03 2.59
C ARG A 30 33.96 -0.89 1.94
N SER A 31 34.01 -2.16 2.31
CA SER A 31 34.91 -3.16 1.71
C SER A 31 34.30 -3.94 0.54
N VAL A 32 33.04 -3.70 0.21
CA VAL A 32 32.30 -4.51 -0.77
C VAL A 32 32.54 -4.01 -2.20
N ASP A 33 32.53 -4.93 -3.17
CA ASP A 33 32.57 -4.55 -4.59
C ASP A 33 31.21 -4.09 -5.14
N ILE A 34 30.13 -4.56 -4.52
CA ILE A 34 28.75 -4.26 -4.89
C ILE A 34 27.94 -4.07 -3.62
N LEU A 35 27.33 -2.89 -3.46
CA LEU A 35 26.37 -2.58 -2.41
C LEU A 35 24.97 -2.46 -3.02
N LEU A 36 24.04 -3.32 -2.58
CA LEU A 36 22.63 -3.30 -2.95
C LEU A 36 21.83 -2.78 -1.76
N VAL A 37 21.10 -1.68 -1.95
CA VAL A 37 20.32 -1.03 -0.90
C VAL A 37 18.86 -1.01 -1.28
N ASP A 38 18.04 -1.64 -0.47
CA ASP A 38 16.59 -1.68 -0.67
C ASP A 38 15.88 -0.57 0.08
N ASP A 39 14.76 -0.10 -0.48
CA ASP A 39 13.86 0.90 0.10
C ASP A 39 14.55 2.15 0.69
N ILE A 40 15.39 2.83 -0.11
CA ILE A 40 16.19 3.99 0.32
C ILE A 40 15.36 5.13 0.91
N GLN A 41 14.08 5.25 0.56
CA GLN A 41 13.16 6.24 1.10
C GLN A 41 13.09 6.21 2.64
N PHE A 42 13.40 5.09 3.29
CA PHE A 42 13.32 4.96 4.75
C PHE A 42 14.51 5.54 5.53
N ILE A 43 15.59 5.98 4.88
CA ILE A 43 16.65 6.74 5.58
C ILE A 43 16.28 8.23 5.73
N ALA A 44 15.32 8.72 4.94
CA ALA A 44 14.99 10.13 4.86
C ALA A 44 14.45 10.68 6.21
N GLY A 45 14.98 11.81 6.66
CA GLY A 45 14.70 12.41 7.97
C GLY A 45 15.50 11.80 9.13
N LYS A 46 16.41 10.85 8.88
CA LYS A 46 17.26 10.23 9.91
C LYS A 46 18.70 10.73 9.77
N GLU A 47 18.97 11.94 10.27
CA GLU A 47 20.23 12.69 10.06
C GLU A 47 21.51 11.82 10.18
N SER A 48 21.71 11.12 11.31
CA SER A 48 22.91 10.30 11.50
C SER A 48 23.01 9.11 10.52
N THR A 49 21.87 8.59 10.08
CA THR A 49 21.83 7.51 9.08
C THR A 49 22.12 8.05 7.68
N GLU A 50 21.54 9.20 7.31
CA GLU A 50 21.81 9.87 6.04
C GLU A 50 23.28 10.26 5.92
N GLU A 51 23.88 10.80 6.98
CA GLU A 51 25.29 11.19 7.01
C GLU A 51 26.21 9.98 6.83
N GLU A 52 26.02 8.90 7.59
CA GLU A 52 26.86 7.71 7.46
C GLU A 52 26.65 6.99 6.11
N PHE A 53 25.41 7.00 5.58
CA PHE A 53 25.14 6.50 4.24
C PHE A 53 25.85 7.34 3.18
N PHE A 54 25.83 8.67 3.29
CA PHE A 54 26.55 9.57 2.40
C PHE A 54 28.06 9.29 2.38
N HIS A 55 28.68 9.07 3.55
CA HIS A 55 30.10 8.71 3.61
C HIS A 55 30.40 7.33 3.02
N THR A 56 29.53 6.35 3.26
CA THR A 56 29.64 5.02 2.67
C THR A 56 29.53 5.06 1.16
N PHE A 57 28.54 5.79 0.63
CA PHE A 57 28.36 6.03 -0.80
C PHE A 57 29.61 6.65 -1.43
N ASN A 58 30.14 7.73 -0.86
CA ASN A 58 31.35 8.39 -1.37
C ASN A 58 32.54 7.44 -1.41
N SER A 59 32.80 6.73 -0.32
CA SER A 59 33.94 5.82 -0.21
C SER A 59 33.90 4.74 -1.30
N LEU A 60 32.73 4.12 -1.49
CA LEU A 60 32.54 3.10 -2.52
C LEU A 60 32.63 3.69 -3.93
N HIS A 61 32.02 4.84 -4.17
CA HIS A 61 32.05 5.52 -5.47
C HIS A 61 33.47 5.93 -5.87
N GLU A 62 34.26 6.52 -4.96
CA GLU A 62 35.67 6.88 -5.19
C GLU A 62 36.54 5.66 -5.50
N MET A 63 36.23 4.52 -4.86
CA MET A 63 36.86 3.23 -5.13
C MET A 63 36.30 2.53 -6.39
N SER A 64 35.46 3.20 -7.19
CA SER A 64 34.81 2.65 -8.39
C SER A 64 34.04 1.35 -8.13
N LYS A 65 33.42 1.23 -6.96
CA LYS A 65 32.56 0.09 -6.60
C LYS A 65 31.14 0.32 -7.08
N GLN A 66 30.41 -0.76 -7.34
CA GLN A 66 29.03 -0.68 -7.80
C GLN A 66 28.09 -0.41 -6.63
N ILE A 67 27.19 0.55 -6.81
CA ILE A 67 26.09 0.82 -5.88
C ILE A 67 24.79 0.67 -6.66
N VAL A 68 23.83 -0.08 -6.12
CA VAL A 68 22.48 -0.21 -6.67
C VAL A 68 21.51 0.12 -5.55
N ILE A 69 20.55 1.00 -5.86
CA ILE A 69 19.59 1.51 -4.89
C ILE A 69 18.19 1.30 -5.46
N CYS A 70 17.30 0.73 -4.66
CA CYS A 70 15.88 0.64 -4.94
C CYS A 70 15.10 1.71 -4.16
N SER A 71 14.02 2.21 -4.75
CA SER A 71 13.15 3.21 -4.13
C SER A 71 11.73 3.09 -4.68
N ASP A 72 10.73 3.28 -3.82
CA ASP A 72 9.32 3.36 -4.22
C ASP A 72 8.97 4.62 -5.03
N ARG A 73 9.86 5.63 -5.00
CA ARG A 73 9.62 6.93 -5.63
C ARG A 73 10.92 7.53 -6.16
N PRO A 74 10.87 8.38 -7.20
CA PRO A 74 12.07 9.03 -7.73
C PRO A 74 12.75 9.89 -6.66
N PRO A 75 14.08 10.14 -6.74
CA PRO A 75 14.82 10.91 -5.74
C PRO A 75 14.19 12.28 -5.40
N LYS A 76 13.68 12.99 -6.40
CA LYS A 76 13.00 14.30 -6.22
C LYS A 76 11.74 14.23 -5.35
N ALA A 77 11.06 13.08 -5.30
CA ALA A 77 9.83 12.88 -4.54
C ALA A 77 10.09 12.43 -3.08
N ILE A 78 11.36 12.24 -2.68
CA ILE A 78 11.74 11.96 -1.29
C ILE A 78 12.01 13.30 -0.59
N VAL A 79 10.96 13.95 -0.10
CA VAL A 79 10.99 15.34 0.39
C VAL A 79 11.97 15.52 1.57
N SER A 80 12.03 14.57 2.49
CA SER A 80 12.85 14.62 3.70
C SER A 80 14.30 14.18 3.51
N LEU A 81 14.71 13.78 2.30
CA LEU A 81 16.07 13.36 2.01
C LEU A 81 16.96 14.57 1.78
N GLU A 82 18.18 14.57 2.34
CA GLU A 82 19.13 15.65 2.13
C GLU A 82 19.42 15.90 0.65
N GLU A 83 19.56 17.19 0.28
CA GLU A 83 19.81 17.61 -1.10
C GLU A 83 21.09 16.98 -1.69
N ARG A 84 22.13 16.82 -0.86
CA ARG A 84 23.38 16.18 -1.29
C ARG A 84 23.19 14.71 -1.67
N LEU A 85 22.33 13.96 -0.97
CA LEU A 85 22.03 12.56 -1.33
C LEU A 85 21.18 12.51 -2.59
N ARG A 86 20.17 13.38 -2.71
CA ARG A 86 19.34 13.49 -3.92
C ARG A 86 20.19 13.74 -5.16
N SER A 87 21.11 14.70 -5.12
CA SER A 87 22.02 14.99 -6.24
C SER A 87 22.88 13.80 -6.64
N ARG A 88 23.28 12.96 -5.68
CA ARG A 88 24.09 11.76 -5.96
C ARG A 88 23.27 10.65 -6.58
N PHE A 89 22.02 10.49 -6.16
CA PHE A 89 21.11 9.53 -6.77
C PHE A 89 20.74 9.95 -8.20
N GLU A 90 20.62 11.26 -8.45
CA GLU A 90 20.33 11.81 -9.79
C GLU A 90 21.50 11.76 -10.77
N TRP A 91 22.74 11.74 -10.28
CA TRP A 91 23.91 11.59 -11.16
C TRP A 91 24.06 10.15 -11.69
N GLY A 92 23.45 9.16 -11.02
CA GLY A 92 23.46 7.78 -11.47
C GLY A 92 22.52 7.49 -12.65
N LEU A 93 22.50 6.22 -13.08
CA LEU A 93 21.46 5.73 -13.98
C LEU A 93 20.16 5.55 -13.20
N ILE A 94 19.12 6.30 -13.56
CA ILE A 94 17.77 6.09 -13.05
C ILE A 94 17.02 5.21 -14.06
N ALA A 95 16.65 4.01 -13.62
CA ALA A 95 15.80 3.10 -14.35
C ALA A 95 14.44 3.02 -13.66
N ASP A 96 13.39 3.43 -14.37
CA ASP A 96 12.02 3.41 -13.87
C ASP A 96 11.38 2.03 -14.17
N ILE A 97 10.83 1.39 -13.14
CA ILE A 97 10.16 0.09 -13.25
C ILE A 97 8.66 0.32 -13.25
N GLN A 98 8.07 0.26 -14.44
CA GLN A 98 6.64 0.42 -14.62
C GLN A 98 5.86 -0.86 -14.28
N PRO A 99 4.59 -0.75 -13.86
CA PRO A 99 3.72 -1.90 -13.70
C PRO A 99 3.67 -2.75 -14.99
N PRO A 100 3.70 -4.09 -14.88
CA PRO A 100 3.71 -4.96 -16.05
C PRO A 100 2.36 -4.93 -16.78
N ASP A 101 2.40 -4.89 -18.11
CA ASP A 101 1.23 -5.10 -18.95
C ASP A 101 0.72 -6.55 -18.89
N LEU A 102 -0.40 -6.83 -19.56
CA LEU A 102 -1.02 -8.16 -19.52
C LEU A 102 -0.05 -9.26 -20.00
N GLU A 103 0.66 -9.02 -21.10
CA GLU A 103 1.60 -9.99 -21.67
C GLU A 103 2.75 -10.28 -20.71
N THR A 104 3.30 -9.24 -20.09
CA THR A 104 4.36 -9.35 -19.09
C THR A 104 3.86 -10.07 -17.84
N ARG A 105 2.63 -9.80 -17.37
CA ARG A 105 2.02 -10.53 -16.25
C ARG A 105 1.85 -12.02 -16.57
N MET A 106 1.39 -12.37 -17.77
CA MET A 106 1.31 -13.76 -18.21
C MET A 106 2.68 -14.41 -18.27
N ALA A 107 3.70 -13.72 -18.77
CA ALA A 107 5.07 -14.22 -18.81
C ALA A 107 5.64 -14.45 -17.40
N ILE A 108 5.42 -13.53 -16.45
CA ILE A 108 5.80 -13.69 -15.04
C ILE A 108 5.15 -14.94 -14.44
N LEU A 109 3.84 -15.12 -14.64
CA LEU A 109 3.12 -16.30 -14.15
C LEU A 109 3.67 -17.59 -14.75
N ARG A 110 3.97 -17.64 -16.05
CA ARG A 110 4.57 -18.81 -16.71
C ARG A 110 5.92 -19.15 -16.08
N VAL A 111 6.82 -18.17 -15.99
CA VAL A 111 8.16 -18.37 -15.40
C VAL A 111 8.05 -18.84 -13.95
N LYS A 112 7.16 -18.27 -13.15
CA LYS A 112 6.94 -18.68 -11.75
C LYS A 112 6.37 -20.10 -11.66
N ALA A 113 5.39 -20.44 -12.49
CA ALA A 113 4.80 -21.77 -12.54
C ALA A 113 5.85 -22.83 -12.95
N ASP A 114 6.68 -22.53 -13.94
CA ASP A 114 7.77 -23.40 -14.40
C ASP A 114 8.85 -23.60 -13.32
N LEU A 115 9.26 -22.54 -12.61
CA LEU A 115 10.20 -22.63 -11.48
C LEU A 115 9.66 -23.53 -10.36
N LEU A 116 8.35 -23.51 -10.14
CA LEU A 116 7.65 -24.36 -9.18
C LEU A 116 7.34 -25.76 -9.74
N ARG A 117 7.72 -26.05 -10.98
CA ARG A 117 7.40 -27.29 -11.72
C ARG A 117 5.90 -27.59 -11.77
N TYR A 118 5.08 -26.55 -11.81
CA TYR A 118 3.64 -26.61 -11.82
C TYR A 118 3.12 -26.20 -13.20
N ARG A 119 2.52 -27.12 -13.95
CA ARG A 119 1.99 -26.82 -15.28
C ARG A 119 0.62 -26.17 -15.15
N VAL A 120 0.53 -24.90 -15.51
CA VAL A 120 -0.72 -24.16 -15.58
C VAL A 120 -1.12 -23.95 -17.04
N PRO A 121 -2.32 -24.38 -17.45
CA PRO A 121 -2.90 -24.04 -18.75
C PRO A 121 -2.90 -22.54 -19.03
N ASP A 122 -2.62 -22.16 -20.29
CA ASP A 122 -2.47 -20.76 -20.70
C ASP A 122 -3.76 -19.94 -20.52
N ASP A 123 -4.93 -20.55 -20.65
CA ASP A 123 -6.23 -19.93 -20.40
C ASP A 123 -6.40 -19.55 -18.92
N ILE A 124 -5.92 -20.39 -17.99
CA ILE A 124 -5.91 -20.11 -16.56
C ILE A 124 -4.87 -19.03 -16.21
N ILE A 125 -3.71 -19.04 -16.86
CA ILE A 125 -2.71 -17.96 -16.73
C ILE A 125 -3.31 -16.62 -17.18
N ALA A 126 -3.95 -16.59 -18.35
CA ALA A 126 -4.63 -15.40 -18.87
C ALA A 126 -5.75 -14.93 -17.92
N TYR A 127 -6.51 -15.87 -17.35
CA TYR A 127 -7.54 -15.56 -16.36
C TYR A 127 -6.98 -14.86 -15.12
N ILE A 128 -5.89 -15.39 -14.54
CA ILE A 128 -5.23 -14.78 -13.37
C ILE A 128 -4.63 -13.42 -13.72
N ALA A 129 -3.91 -13.32 -14.83
CA ALA A 129 -3.27 -12.08 -15.28
C ALA A 129 -4.27 -10.98 -15.66
N GLY A 130 -5.47 -11.34 -16.12
CA GLY A 130 -6.55 -10.40 -16.40
C GLY A 130 -7.23 -9.85 -15.14
N ARG A 131 -7.28 -10.67 -14.07
CA ARG A 131 -7.91 -10.31 -12.80
C ARG A 131 -7.01 -9.40 -11.94
N VAL A 132 -5.71 -9.66 -11.90
CA VAL A 132 -4.77 -8.89 -11.08
C VAL A 132 -4.04 -7.86 -11.96
N GLN A 133 -4.26 -6.57 -11.67
CA GLN A 133 -3.71 -5.45 -12.46
C GLN A 133 -2.82 -4.50 -11.65
N THR A 134 -2.78 -4.69 -10.33
CA THR A 134 -2.25 -3.74 -9.34
C THR A 134 -0.81 -4.05 -8.94
N ASN A 135 -0.50 -5.31 -8.60
CA ASN A 135 0.81 -5.71 -8.08
C ASN A 135 1.20 -7.15 -8.45
N ILE A 136 2.48 -7.37 -8.78
CA ILE A 136 3.07 -8.69 -9.03
C ILE A 136 2.94 -9.60 -7.79
N ARG A 137 3.00 -9.07 -6.57
CA ARG A 137 2.83 -9.88 -5.34
C ARG A 137 1.45 -10.53 -5.27
N GLU A 138 0.40 -9.82 -5.65
CA GLU A 138 -0.95 -10.38 -5.74
C GLU A 138 -1.04 -11.43 -6.84
N LEU A 139 -0.37 -11.20 -7.97
CA LEU A 139 -0.31 -12.12 -9.10
C LEU A 139 0.32 -13.46 -8.69
N GLU A 140 1.44 -13.40 -7.98
CA GLU A 140 2.10 -14.57 -7.39
C GLU A 140 1.23 -15.23 -6.30
N GLY A 141 0.56 -14.43 -5.48
CA GLY A 141 -0.39 -14.90 -4.47
C GLY A 141 -1.54 -15.71 -5.08
N CYS A 142 -2.10 -15.26 -6.20
CA CYS A 142 -3.12 -16.01 -6.95
C CYS A 142 -2.59 -17.35 -7.46
N LEU A 143 -1.38 -17.38 -8.04
CA LEU A 143 -0.76 -18.63 -8.50
C LEU A 143 -0.55 -19.61 -7.35
N ASN A 144 0.01 -19.15 -6.23
CA ASN A 144 0.19 -19.97 -5.04
C ASN A 144 -1.15 -20.50 -4.49
N ARG A 145 -2.19 -19.67 -4.50
CA ARG A 145 -3.54 -20.07 -4.07
C ARG A 145 -4.13 -21.15 -4.97
N LEU A 146 -3.99 -21.00 -6.29
CA LEU A 146 -4.42 -22.00 -7.26
C LEU A 146 -3.76 -23.35 -7.00
N MET A 147 -2.43 -23.34 -6.80
CA MET A 147 -1.66 -24.54 -6.49
C MET A 147 -2.11 -25.18 -5.18
N ALA A 148 -2.21 -24.40 -4.12
CA ALA A 148 -2.63 -24.89 -2.81
C ALA A 148 -4.04 -25.49 -2.85
N TYR A 149 -4.99 -24.82 -3.51
CA TYR A 149 -6.36 -25.31 -3.64
C TYR A 149 -6.42 -26.63 -4.43
N GLN A 150 -5.71 -26.71 -5.56
CA GLN A 150 -5.64 -27.92 -6.38
C GLN A 150 -5.03 -29.10 -5.60
N GLN A 151 -3.96 -28.85 -4.85
CA GLN A 151 -3.30 -29.87 -4.02
C GLN A 151 -4.15 -30.33 -2.84
N LEU A 152 -4.81 -29.42 -2.12
CA LEU A 152 -5.65 -29.73 -0.96
C LEU A 152 -6.90 -30.54 -1.32
N HIS A 153 -7.49 -30.26 -2.49
CA HIS A 153 -8.71 -30.93 -2.95
C HIS A 153 -8.44 -32.12 -3.88
N HIS A 154 -7.19 -32.36 -4.26
CA HIS A 154 -6.79 -33.42 -5.20
C HIS A 154 -7.58 -33.39 -6.52
N LEU A 155 -7.80 -32.19 -7.05
CA LEU A 155 -8.56 -31.97 -8.28
C LEU A 155 -7.64 -31.83 -9.49
N ASP A 156 -8.17 -32.06 -10.68
CA ASP A 156 -7.50 -31.69 -11.91
C ASP A 156 -7.56 -30.17 -12.11
N LEU A 157 -6.49 -29.60 -12.66
CA LEU A 157 -6.40 -28.17 -12.88
C LEU A 157 -7.29 -27.76 -14.06
N THR A 158 -8.48 -27.26 -13.75
CA THR A 158 -9.48 -26.77 -14.72
C THR A 158 -9.83 -25.31 -14.45
N MET A 159 -10.48 -24.66 -15.42
CA MET A 159 -10.96 -23.29 -15.25
C MET A 159 -11.92 -23.14 -14.06
N ASP A 160 -12.76 -24.15 -13.80
CA ASP A 160 -13.69 -24.14 -12.65
C ASP A 160 -12.95 -24.23 -11.32
N VAL A 161 -11.92 -25.08 -11.24
CA VAL A 161 -11.01 -25.14 -10.09
C VAL A 161 -10.26 -23.83 -9.91
N ALA A 162 -9.84 -23.18 -10.99
CA ALA A 162 -9.20 -21.88 -10.91
C ALA A 162 -10.15 -20.79 -10.37
N ARG A 163 -11.39 -20.73 -10.88
CA ARG A 163 -12.42 -19.82 -10.36
C ARG A 163 -12.70 -20.10 -8.89
N ALA A 164 -12.87 -21.37 -8.51
CA ALA A 164 -13.11 -21.78 -7.14
C ALA A 164 -11.94 -21.42 -6.23
N ALA A 165 -10.69 -21.67 -6.63
CA ALA A 165 -9.49 -21.32 -5.87
C ALA A 165 -9.40 -19.82 -5.60
N MET A 166 -9.78 -18.99 -6.57
CA MET A 166 -9.80 -17.52 -6.40
C MET A 166 -10.89 -17.06 -5.42
N THR A 167 -11.90 -17.88 -5.16
CA THR A 167 -13.01 -17.60 -4.24
C THR A 167 -12.87 -18.28 -2.88
N SER A 168 -12.30 -19.49 -2.80
CA SER A 168 -12.39 -20.39 -1.64
C SER A 168 -11.39 -20.11 -0.50
N LEU A 169 -10.18 -19.64 -0.81
CA LEU A 169 -9.23 -19.14 0.20
C LEU A 169 -9.39 -17.61 0.42
N GLY A 170 -10.49 -17.05 -0.07
CA GLY A 170 -10.85 -15.63 0.00
C GLY A 170 -11.80 -15.25 1.14
N ASN A 171 -12.00 -16.10 2.15
CA ASN A 171 -12.79 -15.73 3.34
C ASN A 171 -11.94 -15.01 4.41
N ASP A 172 -11.08 -14.09 3.99
CA ASP A 172 -10.63 -12.96 4.81
C ASP A 172 -10.01 -11.82 3.98
N THR A 173 -10.35 -11.76 2.68
CA THR A 173 -10.59 -10.45 2.10
C THR A 173 -12.08 -10.23 2.23
N ARG A 174 -12.49 -9.61 3.35
CA ARG A 174 -13.52 -8.58 3.28
C ARG A 174 -13.06 -7.47 2.31
N GLU A 175 -12.90 -7.83 1.04
CA GLU A 175 -13.47 -7.02 -0.03
C GLU A 175 -14.97 -7.35 -0.10
N SER A 176 -15.66 -7.32 1.05
CA SER A 176 -16.80 -6.42 1.08
C SER A 176 -16.20 -5.08 0.70
N ARG A 177 -16.27 -4.71 -0.59
CA ARG A 177 -16.22 -3.29 -0.92
C ARG A 177 -17.27 -2.69 -0.01
N LEU A 178 -16.85 -2.07 1.10
CA LEU A 178 -17.76 -1.49 2.06
C LEU A 178 -18.74 -0.66 1.23
N ASN A 179 -19.99 -1.09 1.18
CA ASN A 179 -20.93 -0.44 0.30
C ASN A 179 -21.20 0.92 0.93
N GLY A 180 -21.23 1.99 0.14
CA GLY A 180 -21.55 3.32 0.66
C GLY A 180 -22.84 3.33 1.49
N LYS A 181 -23.79 2.44 1.18
CA LYS A 181 -25.00 2.21 1.99
C LYS A 181 -24.72 1.58 3.36
N GLN A 182 -23.83 0.60 3.46
CA GLN A 182 -23.45 -0.02 4.74
C GLN A 182 -22.75 0.98 5.65
N ILE A 183 -21.84 1.78 5.10
CA ILE A 183 -21.17 2.85 5.84
C ILE A 183 -22.21 3.87 6.34
N ALA A 184 -23.12 4.31 5.48
CA ALA A 184 -24.18 5.24 5.87
C ALA A 184 -25.09 4.65 6.96
N GLN A 185 -25.43 3.37 6.87
CA GLN A 185 -26.25 2.67 7.86
C GLN A 185 -25.55 2.60 9.23
N SER A 186 -24.28 2.19 9.27
CA SER A 186 -23.50 2.12 10.51
C SER A 186 -23.37 3.49 11.19
N VAL A 187 -23.15 4.55 10.41
CA VAL A 187 -23.13 5.93 10.95
C VAL A 187 -24.50 6.34 11.49
N ALA A 188 -25.59 5.99 10.80
CA ALA A 188 -26.94 6.30 11.26
C ALA A 188 -27.26 5.61 12.59
N GLU A 189 -26.87 4.35 12.73
CA GLU A 189 -27.02 3.55 13.95
C GLU A 189 -26.21 4.12 15.12
N TYR A 190 -24.95 4.47 14.87
CA TYR A 190 -24.07 5.06 15.89
C TYR A 190 -24.64 6.35 16.48
N TYR A 191 -25.20 7.21 15.64
CA TYR A 191 -25.82 8.48 16.07
C TYR A 191 -27.31 8.38 16.40
N HIS A 192 -27.88 7.17 16.36
CA HIS A 192 -29.29 6.91 16.64
C HIS A 192 -30.26 7.77 15.79
N ILE A 193 -29.94 7.96 14.51
CA ILE A 193 -30.80 8.63 13.53
C ILE A 193 -31.23 7.67 12.43
N SER A 194 -32.31 7.98 11.72
CA SER A 194 -32.69 7.19 10.54
C SER A 194 -31.81 7.54 9.34
N LEU A 195 -31.52 6.53 8.51
CA LEU A 195 -30.82 6.72 7.25
C LEU A 195 -31.56 7.73 6.35
N ASP A 196 -32.90 7.71 6.35
CA ASP A 196 -33.72 8.66 5.59
C ASP A 196 -33.55 10.10 6.06
N ALA A 197 -33.44 10.36 7.37
CA ALA A 197 -33.16 11.70 7.89
C ALA A 197 -31.77 12.18 7.44
N MET A 198 -30.79 11.27 7.44
CA MET A 198 -29.46 11.54 6.93
C MET A 198 -29.45 11.81 5.42
N CYS A 199 -30.29 11.15 4.62
CA CYS A 199 -30.42 11.44 3.19
C CYS A 199 -31.27 12.70 2.91
N GLY A 200 -32.20 13.06 3.81
CA GLY A 200 -33.14 14.17 3.67
C GLY A 200 -32.52 15.56 3.70
N LYS A 201 -33.36 16.60 3.55
CA LYS A 201 -32.93 18.02 3.45
C LYS A 201 -32.74 18.73 4.79
N GLN A 202 -32.93 18.03 5.91
CA GLN A 202 -32.81 18.61 7.24
C GLN A 202 -31.40 19.16 7.51
N ARG A 203 -31.36 20.33 8.16
CA ARG A 203 -30.14 21.13 8.40
C ARG A 203 -29.74 21.17 9.87
N ASP A 204 -30.45 20.47 10.74
CA ASP A 204 -30.14 20.39 12.15
C ASP A 204 -28.75 19.76 12.38
N LYS A 205 -27.98 20.32 13.31
CA LYS A 205 -26.59 19.89 13.57
C LYS A 205 -26.48 18.39 13.88
N HIS A 206 -27.46 17.85 14.60
CA HIS A 206 -27.54 16.42 14.97
C HIS A 206 -27.77 15.48 13.76
N ILE A 207 -28.13 16.01 12.58
CA ILE A 207 -28.30 15.24 11.34
C ILE A 207 -27.18 15.57 10.35
N VAL A 208 -26.79 16.85 10.27
CA VAL A 208 -25.72 17.30 9.38
C VAL A 208 -24.37 16.70 9.79
N MET A 209 -24.06 16.63 11.08
CA MET A 209 -22.78 16.10 11.54
C MET A 209 -22.61 14.61 11.18
N PRO A 210 -23.55 13.70 11.49
CA PRO A 210 -23.49 12.30 11.04
C PRO A 210 -23.41 12.16 9.52
N ARG A 211 -24.19 12.97 8.77
CA ARG A 211 -24.15 12.97 7.30
C ARG A 211 -22.75 13.29 6.76
N GLN A 212 -22.10 14.31 7.30
CA GLN A 212 -20.75 14.72 6.89
C GLN A 212 -19.73 13.62 7.22
N ILE A 213 -19.86 12.97 8.37
CA ILE A 213 -19.02 11.84 8.77
C ILE A 213 -19.22 10.65 7.83
N ALA A 214 -20.47 10.33 7.46
CA ALA A 214 -20.75 9.26 6.51
C ALA A 214 -20.14 9.55 5.13
N MET A 215 -20.26 10.77 4.62
CA MET A 215 -19.60 11.18 3.37
C MET A 215 -18.07 11.03 3.44
N TYR A 216 -17.47 11.48 4.55
CA TYR A 216 -16.04 11.35 4.80
C TYR A 216 -15.60 9.88 4.82
N LEU A 217 -16.29 9.03 5.59
CA LEU A 217 -15.96 7.61 5.69
C LEU A 217 -16.13 6.90 4.34
N ILE A 218 -17.21 7.15 3.60
CA ILE A 218 -17.38 6.57 2.26
C ILE A 218 -16.24 6.98 1.34
N ARG A 219 -15.76 8.23 1.45
CA ARG A 219 -14.62 8.71 0.65
C ARG A 219 -13.28 8.07 1.04
N GLN A 220 -13.09 7.73 2.31
CA GLN A 220 -11.85 7.12 2.81
C GLN A 220 -11.81 5.61 2.60
N GLU A 221 -12.96 4.93 2.80
CA GLU A 221 -13.03 3.47 2.84
C GLU A 221 -13.47 2.85 1.51
N THR A 222 -13.83 3.65 0.50
CA THR A 222 -14.31 3.16 -0.81
C THR A 222 -13.75 3.99 -1.98
N GLN A 223 -13.85 3.45 -3.20
CA GLN A 223 -13.36 4.11 -4.43
C GLN A 223 -14.44 4.93 -5.17
N VAL A 224 -15.59 5.22 -4.54
CA VAL A 224 -16.68 5.94 -5.21
C VAL A 224 -16.33 7.43 -5.43
N SER A 225 -16.84 7.99 -6.52
CA SER A 225 -16.66 9.39 -6.86
C SER A 225 -17.50 10.32 -5.97
N LEU A 226 -17.09 11.59 -5.84
CA LEU A 226 -17.84 12.60 -5.06
C LEU A 226 -19.29 12.76 -5.57
N LEU A 227 -19.51 12.56 -6.87
CA LEU A 227 -20.84 12.61 -7.48
C LEU A 227 -21.73 11.45 -6.99
N GLU A 228 -21.19 10.23 -6.96
CA GLU A 228 -21.89 9.04 -6.47
C GLU A 228 -22.20 9.13 -4.97
N ILE A 229 -21.28 9.67 -4.17
CA ILE A 229 -21.55 9.98 -2.75
C ILE A 229 -22.70 10.97 -2.63
N GLY A 230 -22.70 12.04 -3.44
CA GLY A 230 -23.77 13.03 -3.48
C GLY A 230 -25.14 12.42 -3.80
N GLN A 231 -25.17 11.48 -4.74
CA GLN A 231 -26.39 10.73 -5.09
C GLN A 231 -26.92 9.87 -3.94
N LEU A 232 -26.04 9.19 -3.19
CA LEU A 232 -26.42 8.40 -2.01
C LEU A 232 -27.13 9.24 -0.94
N PHE A 233 -26.70 10.50 -0.77
CA PHE A 233 -27.31 11.44 0.16
C PHE A 233 -28.27 12.40 -0.56
N GLY A 234 -29.25 11.88 -1.31
CA GLY A 234 -30.37 12.67 -1.80
C GLY A 234 -30.04 13.67 -2.92
N GLY A 235 -29.05 13.36 -3.76
CA GLY A 235 -28.70 14.16 -4.95
C GLY A 235 -27.96 15.47 -4.64
N ARG A 236 -27.06 15.44 -3.66
CA ARG A 236 -26.22 16.60 -3.29
C ARG A 236 -25.10 16.85 -4.29
N ASP A 237 -24.75 18.12 -4.48
CA ASP A 237 -23.64 18.50 -5.36
C ASP A 237 -22.29 17.97 -4.85
N HIS A 238 -21.41 17.59 -5.77
CA HIS A 238 -20.06 17.10 -5.47
C HIS A 238 -19.25 18.08 -4.59
N SER A 239 -19.48 19.40 -4.74
CA SER A 239 -18.85 20.44 -3.91
C SER A 239 -19.30 20.38 -2.46
N THR A 240 -20.56 20.03 -2.20
CA THR A 240 -21.09 19.82 -0.84
C THR A 240 -20.40 18.63 -0.18
N VAL A 241 -20.19 17.55 -0.92
CA VAL A 241 -19.48 16.35 -0.44
C VAL A 241 -18.00 16.68 -0.15
N MET A 242 -17.34 17.41 -1.06
CA MET A 242 -15.95 17.84 -0.89
C MET A 242 -15.79 18.69 0.38
N HIS A 243 -16.62 19.73 0.55
CA HIS A 243 -16.59 20.57 1.75
C HIS A 243 -16.89 19.80 3.04
N ALA A 244 -17.79 18.80 2.99
CA ALA A 244 -18.05 17.93 4.13
C ALA A 244 -16.80 17.11 4.50
N CYS A 245 -16.13 16.50 3.51
CA CYS A 245 -14.93 15.71 3.74
C CYS A 245 -13.78 16.56 4.31
N GLU A 246 -13.50 17.72 3.71
CA GLU A 246 -12.45 18.65 4.18
C GLU A 246 -12.71 19.18 5.59
N LYS A 247 -13.98 19.36 5.95
CA LYS A 247 -14.37 19.80 7.29
C LYS A 247 -14.09 18.71 8.31
N ILE A 248 -14.56 17.49 8.07
CA ILE A 248 -14.35 16.35 9.00
C ILE A 248 -12.86 16.03 9.12
N ASP A 249 -12.12 16.03 8.01
CA ASP A 249 -10.68 15.75 8.01
C ASP A 249 -9.89 16.73 8.91
N ARG A 250 -10.23 18.02 8.86
CA ARG A 250 -9.66 19.03 9.77
C ARG A 250 -10.10 18.83 11.22
N GLU A 251 -11.39 18.60 11.46
CA GLU A 251 -11.91 18.46 12.82
C GLU A 251 -11.38 17.20 13.53
N VAL A 252 -11.14 16.10 12.83
CA VAL A 252 -10.58 14.84 13.38
C VAL A 252 -9.15 15.01 13.91
N ASN A 253 -8.40 15.95 13.33
CA ASN A 253 -7.05 16.27 13.77
C ASN A 253 -7.03 17.08 15.08
N ILE A 254 -8.11 17.83 15.36
CA ILE A 254 -8.16 18.80 16.45
C ILE A 254 -9.09 18.35 17.59
N ASN A 255 -10.08 17.50 17.31
CA ASN A 255 -11.09 17.03 18.26
C ASN A 255 -10.90 15.54 18.61
N PRO A 256 -10.35 15.22 19.79
CA PRO A 256 -10.16 13.84 20.23
C PRO A 256 -11.45 13.03 20.36
N THR A 257 -12.58 13.69 20.68
CA THR A 257 -13.88 13.04 20.80
C THR A 257 -14.36 12.55 19.44
N LEU A 258 -14.33 13.42 18.43
CA LEU A 258 -14.69 13.05 17.05
C LEU A 258 -13.80 11.93 16.51
N ARG A 259 -12.50 11.96 16.83
CA ARG A 259 -11.58 10.88 16.45
C ARG A 259 -12.00 9.54 17.05
N ARG A 260 -12.38 9.51 18.33
CA ARG A 260 -12.87 8.28 18.98
C ARG A 260 -14.17 7.79 18.36
N GLU A 261 -15.10 8.70 18.04
CA GLU A 261 -16.35 8.37 17.36
C GLU A 261 -16.09 7.69 16.01
N ILE A 262 -15.20 8.26 15.18
CA ILE A 262 -14.83 7.68 13.89
C ILE A 262 -14.16 6.31 14.03
N VAL A 263 -13.27 6.15 15.00
CA VAL A 263 -12.64 4.85 15.27
C VAL A 263 -13.68 3.81 15.69
N ALA A 264 -14.62 4.16 16.56
CA ALA A 264 -15.69 3.26 16.99
C ALA A 264 -16.60 2.84 15.82
N ILE A 265 -16.96 3.77 14.93
CA ILE A 265 -17.74 3.47 13.72
C ILE A 265 -16.96 2.54 12.78
N ARG A 266 -15.66 2.80 12.59
CA ARG A 266 -14.78 1.91 11.80
C ARG A 266 -14.70 0.50 12.38
N GLU A 267 -14.59 0.39 13.70
CA GLU A 267 -14.60 -0.92 14.37
C GLU A 267 -15.92 -1.66 14.20
N GLN A 268 -17.06 -0.96 14.21
CA GLN A 268 -18.38 -1.57 13.95
C GLN A 268 -18.46 -2.10 12.51
N LEU A 269 -17.97 -1.34 11.54
CA LEU A 269 -17.90 -1.74 10.13
C LEU A 269 -17.00 -2.96 9.89
N LEU A 270 -16.03 -3.21 10.78
CA LEU A 270 -15.14 -4.37 10.73
C LEU A 270 -15.69 -5.58 11.49
N ARG A 271 -16.83 -5.49 12.17
CA ARG A 271 -17.44 -6.62 12.90
C ARG A 271 -18.58 -7.27 12.13
N GLU A 272 -19.22 -6.54 11.22
CA GLU A 272 -20.25 -7.03 10.28
C GLU A 272 -19.63 -7.58 8.99
#